data_AF-A0A414LGF2-F1
#
_entry.id   AF-A0A414LGF2-F1
#
_cell.length_a   1.000
_cell.length_b   1.000
_cell.length_c   1.000
_cell.angle_alpha   90.00
_cell.angle_beta   90.00
_cell.angle_gamma   90.00
#
_symmetry.space_group_name_H-M   'P 1'
#
loop_
_entity.id
_entity.type
_entity.pdbx_description
1 polymer ?
#
loop_
_entity_poly.entity_id
_entity_poly.type
_entity_poly.pdbx_seq_one_letter_code
_entity_poly.pdbx_strand_id
1 'polypeptide(L)'
;MSGYIYHKTDLKSTYTHIIGSALFIVPAIVAIYTSLSMDCKDSIVWFYYVIAICGTVATIQLSKWLSQTKIASLLGYFGDKTLYILTFHFLPFKLVSYVNIEYSHLPLNSLAQFPVLKTTNSWMWIVYTLVDIFLSLGIWELVNRIPKFLMALAHIAMIKSDK
;
A
#
# COMPACT_ATOMS: atom_id res chain seq x y z
N MET A 1 5.25 19.67 -2.10
CA MET A 1 5.51 20.88 -2.92
C MET A 1 5.37 20.61 -4.42
N SER A 2 5.95 19.54 -4.97
CA SER A 2 5.84 19.14 -6.39
C SER A 2 4.39 18.93 -6.86
N GLY A 3 3.55 18.23 -6.09
CA GLY A 3 2.14 17.99 -6.44
C GLY A 3 1.28 19.26 -6.50
N TYR A 4 1.51 20.22 -5.60
CA TYR A 4 0.82 21.51 -5.62
C TYR A 4 1.18 22.34 -6.86
N ILE A 5 2.47 22.35 -7.21
CA ILE A 5 2.95 23.04 -8.42
C ILE A 5 2.33 22.41 -9.67
N TYR A 6 2.29 21.07 -9.75
CA TYR A 6 1.67 20.34 -10.85
C TYR A 6 0.17 20.58 -11.00
N HIS A 7 -0.56 20.70 -9.87
CA HIS A 7 -1.98 21.04 -9.88
C HIS A 7 -2.23 22.48 -10.36
N LYS A 8 -1.37 23.42 -9.95
CA LYS A 8 -1.48 24.84 -10.33
C LYS A 8 -1.12 25.11 -11.79
N THR A 9 -0.25 24.30 -12.40
CA THR A 9 0.15 24.47 -13.80
C THR A 9 -0.82 23.88 -14.82
N ASP A 10 -1.96 23.30 -14.39
CA ASP A 10 -3.00 22.65 -15.21
C ASP A 10 -2.54 22.36 -16.63
N LEU A 11 -1.57 21.43 -16.75
CA LEU A 11 -1.04 21.01 -18.04
C LEU A 11 -2.16 20.27 -18.77
N LYS A 12 -3.01 21.06 -19.42
CA LYS A 12 -4.21 20.70 -20.16
C LYS A 12 -3.85 20.17 -21.56
N SER A 13 -2.73 19.47 -21.65
CA SER A 13 -2.13 19.08 -22.92
C SER A 13 -2.43 17.64 -23.26
N THR A 14 -2.96 17.41 -24.46
CA THR A 14 -3.19 16.10 -25.09
C THR A 14 -1.93 15.20 -25.10
N TYR A 15 -0.73 15.76 -24.92
CA TYR A 15 0.55 15.03 -24.89
C TYR A 15 0.99 14.55 -23.50
N THR A 16 0.19 14.81 -22.46
CA THR A 16 0.54 14.49 -21.05
C THR A 16 0.79 13.00 -20.83
N HIS A 17 0.15 12.11 -21.59
CA HIS A 17 0.37 10.66 -21.47
C HIS A 17 1.71 10.19 -22.05
N ILE A 18 2.18 10.82 -23.14
CA ILE A 18 3.46 10.50 -23.79
C ILE A 18 4.63 11.01 -22.96
N ILE A 19 4.48 12.20 -22.37
CA ILE A 19 5.49 12.77 -21.47
C ILE A 19 5.60 11.92 -20.18
N GLY A 20 4.48 11.39 -19.68
CA GLY A 20 4.47 10.58 -18.46
C GLY A 20 5.10 9.22 -18.61
N SER A 21 4.86 8.56 -19.74
CA SER A 21 5.54 7.30 -20.05
C SER A 21 7.04 7.50 -20.25
N ALA A 22 7.45 8.59 -20.91
CA ALA A 22 8.88 8.94 -21.05
C ALA A 22 9.57 9.21 -19.70
N LEU A 23 8.88 9.85 -18.75
CA LEU A 23 9.40 10.10 -17.41
C LEU A 23 9.58 8.81 -16.58
N PHE A 24 8.83 7.74 -16.85
CA PHE A 24 9.03 6.44 -16.18
C PHE A 24 10.32 5.72 -16.60
N ILE A 25 10.86 6.03 -17.78
CA ILE A 25 12.07 5.40 -18.31
C ILE A 25 13.28 5.72 -17.42
N VAL A 26 13.37 6.96 -16.92
CA VAL A 26 14.52 7.42 -16.12
C VAL A 26 14.63 6.66 -14.79
N PRO A 27 13.59 6.58 -13.93
CA PRO A 27 13.62 5.75 -12.73
C PRO A 27 13.80 4.25 -13.02
N ALA A 28 13.22 3.73 -14.11
CA ALA A 28 13.31 2.32 -14.45
C ALA A 28 14.75 1.89 -14.80
N ILE A 29 15.45 2.68 -15.62
CA ILE A 29 16.87 2.45 -15.94
C ILE A 29 17.70 2.48 -14.66
N VAL A 30 17.52 3.51 -13.83
CA VAL A 30 18.29 3.65 -12.59
C VAL A 30 18.06 2.45 -11.66
N ALA A 31 16.82 1.97 -11.56
CA ALA A 31 16.48 0.80 -10.72
C ALA A 31 17.16 -0.50 -11.19
N ILE A 32 17.44 -0.66 -12.49
CA ILE A 32 18.13 -1.85 -13.02
C ILE A 32 19.63 -1.77 -12.72
N TYR A 33 20.25 -0.60 -12.92
CA TYR A 33 21.70 -0.44 -12.81
C TYR A 33 22.19 -0.13 -11.39
N THR A 34 21.30 0.31 -10.50
CA THR A 34 21.66 0.73 -9.14
C THR A 34 20.81 -0.01 -8.12
N SER A 35 21.45 -0.66 -7.14
CA SER A 35 20.77 -1.10 -5.93
C SER A 35 20.42 0.13 -5.09
N LEU A 36 19.26 0.72 -5.39
CA LEU A 36 18.71 1.89 -4.70
C LEU A 36 18.38 1.54 -3.24
N SER A 37 19.38 1.64 -2.37
CA SER A 37 19.23 1.54 -0.93
C SER A 37 18.90 2.93 -0.36
N MET A 38 17.97 3.02 0.58
CA MET A 38 17.68 4.29 1.28
C MET A 38 18.84 4.80 2.13
N ASP A 39 19.90 3.99 2.36
CA ASP A 39 21.15 4.43 2.99
C ASP A 39 22.08 5.10 1.96
N CYS A 40 21.62 6.21 1.39
CA CYS A 40 22.44 7.03 0.50
C CYS A 40 23.17 8.09 1.30
N LYS A 41 24.50 7.96 1.40
CA LYS A 41 25.39 8.95 2.00
C LYS A 41 26.07 9.78 0.90
N ASP A 42 26.49 11.00 1.24
CA ASP A 42 27.27 11.91 0.40
C ASP A 42 26.52 12.62 -0.75
N SER A 43 27.29 13.23 -1.68
CA SER A 43 26.83 14.14 -2.74
C SER A 43 25.86 13.52 -3.77
N ILE A 44 25.60 12.22 -3.69
CA ILE A 44 24.70 11.48 -4.60
C ILE A 44 23.22 11.77 -4.28
N VAL A 45 22.92 12.28 -3.08
CA VAL A 45 21.56 12.67 -2.64
C VAL A 45 20.85 13.59 -3.63
N TRP A 46 21.56 14.53 -4.26
CA TRP A 46 20.98 15.45 -5.24
C TRP A 46 20.47 14.72 -6.49
N PHE A 47 21.21 13.72 -6.97
CA PHE A 47 20.79 12.92 -8.12
C PHE A 47 19.55 12.09 -7.79
N TYR A 48 19.50 11.50 -6.58
CA TYR A 48 18.33 10.79 -6.09
C TYR A 48 17.09 11.67 -6.00
N TYR A 49 17.25 12.93 -5.58
CA TYR A 49 16.15 13.87 -5.51
C TYR A 49 15.52 14.13 -6.90
N VAL A 50 16.35 14.29 -7.94
CA VAL A 50 15.87 14.49 -9.31
C VAL A 50 15.11 13.26 -9.81
N ILE A 51 15.64 12.05 -9.57
CA ILE A 51 14.98 10.80 -9.94
C ILE A 51 13.65 10.64 -9.18
N ALA A 52 13.62 10.96 -7.89
CA ALA A 52 12.41 10.89 -7.07
C ALA A 52 11.34 11.87 -7.55
N ILE A 53 11.71 13.10 -7.93
CA ILE A 53 10.77 14.05 -8.54
C ILE A 53 10.24 13.49 -9.86
N CYS A 54 11.11 12.97 -10.72
CA CYS A 54 10.74 12.36 -12.00
C CYS A 54 9.72 11.23 -11.79
N GLY A 55 10.01 10.29 -10.89
CA GLY A 55 9.10 9.21 -10.54
C GLY A 55 7.80 9.69 -9.92
N THR A 56 7.82 10.75 -9.10
CA THR A 56 6.60 11.33 -8.50
C THR A 56 5.70 11.93 -9.57
N VAL A 57 6.25 12.74 -10.49
CA VAL A 57 5.49 13.34 -11.60
C VAL A 57 4.92 12.25 -12.51
N ALA A 58 5.72 11.24 -12.85
CA ALA A 58 5.28 10.11 -13.65
C ALA A 58 4.13 9.34 -12.96
N THR A 59 4.23 9.12 -11.65
CA THR A 59 3.17 8.46 -10.85
C THR A 59 1.87 9.27 -10.83
N ILE A 60 1.93 10.60 -10.67
CA ILE A 60 0.74 11.47 -10.73
C ILE A 60 0.06 11.36 -12.10
N GLN A 61 0.85 11.31 -13.16
CA GLN A 61 0.35 11.20 -14.53
C GLN A 61 -0.30 9.85 -14.80
N LEU A 62 0.32 8.77 -14.31
CA LEU A 62 -0.25 7.42 -14.34
C LEU A 62 -1.57 7.36 -13.56
N SER A 63 -1.64 7.97 -12.37
CA SER A 63 -2.87 8.03 -11.58
C SER A 63 -3.99 8.75 -12.32
N LYS A 64 -3.70 9.83 -13.05
CA LYS A 64 -4.69 10.56 -13.87
C LYS A 64 -5.18 9.75 -15.06
N TRP A 65 -4.31 8.93 -15.67
CA TRP A 65 -4.73 8.01 -16.72
C TRP A 65 -5.59 6.87 -16.14
N LEU A 66 -5.16 6.29 -15.03
CA LEU A 66 -5.85 5.18 -14.39
C LEU A 66 -7.21 5.57 -13.86
N SER A 67 -7.40 6.84 -13.44
CA SER A 67 -8.70 7.37 -13.00
C SER A 67 -9.77 7.36 -14.10
N GLN A 68 -9.39 7.25 -15.37
CA GLN A 68 -10.33 7.13 -16.51
C GLN A 68 -10.80 5.69 -16.74
N THR A 69 -10.20 4.71 -16.05
CA THR A 69 -10.53 3.29 -16.22
C THR A 69 -11.53 2.80 -15.18
N LYS A 70 -12.18 1.66 -15.43
CA LYS A 70 -13.08 1.01 -14.46
C LYS A 70 -12.36 0.54 -13.19
N ILE A 71 -11.04 0.35 -13.27
CA ILE A 71 -10.18 -0.10 -12.17
C ILE A 71 -9.98 1.02 -11.14
N ALA A 72 -10.21 2.28 -11.52
CA ALA A 72 -10.11 3.44 -10.63
C ALA A 72 -10.97 3.30 -9.37
N SER A 73 -12.18 2.74 -9.50
CA SER A 73 -13.08 2.54 -8.36
C SER A 73 -12.51 1.54 -7.35
N LEU A 74 -11.93 0.44 -7.84
CA LEU A 74 -11.28 -0.57 -6.99
C LEU A 74 -10.04 0.00 -6.30
N LEU A 75 -9.18 0.71 -7.03
CA LEU A 75 -7.98 1.33 -6.44
C LEU A 75 -8.33 2.44 -5.47
N GLY A 76 -9.38 3.23 -5.74
CA GLY A 76 -9.91 4.23 -4.82
C GLY A 76 -10.36 3.59 -3.51
N TYR A 77 -11.07 2.45 -3.58
CA TYR A 77 -11.48 1.71 -2.39
C TYR A 77 -10.30 1.26 -1.52
N PHE A 78 -9.25 0.69 -2.13
CA PHE A 78 -8.02 0.35 -1.40
C PHE A 78 -7.34 1.61 -0.84
N GLY A 79 -7.29 2.67 -1.65
CA GLY A 79 -6.73 3.98 -1.34
C GLY A 79 -7.33 4.60 -0.08
N ASP A 80 -8.66 4.67 -0.01
CA ASP A 80 -9.42 5.23 1.12
C ASP A 80 -9.15 4.49 2.44
N LYS A 81 -8.70 3.23 2.34
CA LYS A 81 -8.38 2.38 3.49
C LYS A 81 -6.89 2.23 3.74
N THR A 82 -6.03 2.91 2.98
CA THR A 82 -4.57 2.75 3.05
C THR A 82 -4.03 2.96 4.46
N LEU A 83 -4.49 4.00 5.17
CA LEU A 83 -4.03 4.26 6.54
C LEU A 83 -4.38 3.10 7.49
N TYR A 84 -5.56 2.52 7.33
CA TYR A 84 -6.00 1.37 8.12
C TYR A 84 -5.21 0.11 7.76
N ILE A 85 -5.00 -0.14 6.47
CA ILE A 85 -4.15 -1.24 6.00
C ILE A 85 -2.76 -1.11 6.62
N LEU A 86 -2.15 0.08 6.55
CA LEU A 86 -0.83 0.34 7.13
C LEU A 86 -0.81 0.16 8.66
N THR A 87 -1.90 0.53 9.34
CA THR A 87 -2.03 0.38 10.80
C THR A 87 -2.01 -1.08 11.22
N PHE A 88 -2.71 -1.95 10.48
CA PHE A 88 -2.80 -3.37 10.80
C PHE A 88 -1.73 -4.22 10.15
N HIS A 89 -0.98 -3.69 9.18
CA HIS A 89 -0.01 -4.39 8.31
C HIS A 89 0.94 -5.37 9.01
N PHE A 90 1.45 -5.01 10.19
CA PHE A 90 2.41 -5.88 10.90
C PHE A 90 1.75 -7.13 11.51
N LEU A 91 0.44 -7.10 11.75
CA LEU A 91 -0.27 -8.20 12.41
C LEU A 91 -0.50 -9.40 11.47
N PRO A 92 -1.02 -9.23 10.24
CA PRO A 92 -1.08 -10.29 9.24
C PRO A 92 0.28 -10.89 8.92
N PHE A 93 1.34 -10.08 8.87
CA PHE A 93 2.69 -10.57 8.63
C PHE A 93 3.16 -11.57 9.70
N LYS A 94 2.91 -11.29 10.98
CA LYS A 94 3.22 -12.25 12.05
C LYS A 94 2.38 -13.52 11.93
N LEU A 95 1.10 -13.40 11.56
CA LEU A 95 0.23 -14.56 11.37
C LEU A 95 0.71 -15.47 10.22
N VAL A 96 1.04 -14.89 9.06
CA VAL A 96 1.56 -15.65 7.92
C VAL A 96 2.95 -16.23 8.24
N SER A 97 3.82 -15.48 8.92
CA SER A 97 5.12 -15.98 9.37
C SER A 97 4.99 -17.15 10.33
N TYR A 98 4.04 -17.12 11.26
CA TYR A 98 3.78 -18.23 12.17
C TYR A 98 3.38 -19.50 11.41
N VAL A 99 2.39 -19.40 10.50
CA VAL A 99 1.96 -20.54 9.68
C VAL A 99 3.12 -21.12 8.87
N ASN A 100 3.97 -20.27 8.31
CA ASN A 100 5.13 -20.71 7.53
C ASN A 100 6.22 -21.38 8.38
N ILE A 101 6.43 -20.92 9.63
CA ILE A 101 7.36 -21.54 10.58
C ILE A 101 6.89 -22.95 10.92
N GLU A 102 5.61 -23.12 11.24
CA GLU A 102 5.02 -24.42 11.58
C GLU A 102 5.15 -25.42 10.42
N TYR A 103 4.83 -24.98 9.19
CA TYR A 103 4.95 -25.82 8.00
C TYR A 103 6.40 -26.18 7.65
N SER A 104 7.34 -25.25 7.88
CA SER A 104 8.75 -25.42 7.54
C SER A 104 9.59 -25.98 8.68
N HIS A 105 8.97 -26.33 9.82
CA HIS A 105 9.61 -26.77 11.06
C HIS A 105 10.77 -25.86 11.51
N LEU A 106 10.61 -24.55 11.33
CA LEU A 106 11.60 -23.56 11.74
C LEU A 106 11.51 -23.31 13.26
N PRO A 107 12.58 -22.85 13.91
CA PRO A 107 12.52 -22.50 15.32
C PRO A 107 11.57 -21.31 15.52
N LEU A 108 10.70 -21.37 16.53
CA LEU A 108 9.75 -20.29 16.89
C LEU A 108 10.44 -18.94 17.14
N ASN A 109 11.72 -18.95 17.54
CA ASN A 109 12.54 -17.74 17.65
C ASN A 109 12.62 -16.93 16.34
N SER A 110 12.40 -17.57 15.20
CA SER A 110 12.32 -16.90 13.89
C SER A 110 11.13 -15.96 13.77
N LEU A 111 10.08 -16.16 14.58
CA LEU A 111 8.90 -15.28 14.62
C LEU A 111 9.24 -13.89 15.17
N ALA A 112 10.33 -13.75 15.94
CA ALA A 112 10.80 -12.45 16.43
C ALA A 112 11.39 -11.58 15.32
N GLN A 113 11.71 -12.15 14.14
CA GLN A 113 12.23 -11.40 13.01
C GLN A 113 11.22 -10.35 12.55
N PHE A 114 11.72 -9.16 12.25
CA PHE A 114 10.91 -8.02 11.83
C PHE A 114 11.16 -7.70 10.36
N PRO A 115 10.12 -7.41 9.55
CA PRO A 115 8.69 -7.69 9.73
C PRO A 115 8.27 -9.07 9.19
N VAL A 116 9.09 -9.68 8.33
CA VAL A 116 8.90 -10.96 7.65
C VAL A 116 10.14 -11.83 7.87
N LEU A 117 10.01 -13.16 7.73
CA LEU A 117 11.12 -14.11 7.79
C LEU A 117 12.20 -13.80 6.73
N LYS A 118 13.48 -13.82 7.12
CA LYS A 118 14.63 -13.54 6.23
C LYS A 118 14.82 -14.58 5.15
N THR A 119 14.55 -15.85 5.46
CA THR A 119 14.73 -16.99 4.56
C THR A 119 13.37 -17.57 4.23
N THR A 120 12.81 -17.15 3.10
CA THR A 120 11.54 -17.67 2.58
C THR A 120 11.67 -18.03 1.11
N ASN A 121 10.77 -18.89 0.64
CA ASN A 121 10.65 -19.18 -0.79
C ASN A 121 10.37 -17.91 -1.59
N SER A 122 10.87 -17.84 -2.82
CA SER A 122 10.77 -16.65 -3.70
C SER A 122 9.33 -16.23 -4.05
N TRP A 123 8.31 -17.05 -3.77
CA TRP A 123 6.90 -16.74 -4.03
C TRP A 123 6.15 -16.26 -2.78
N MET A 124 6.73 -16.39 -1.59
CA MET A 124 6.05 -16.06 -0.34
C MET A 124 5.63 -14.59 -0.24
N TRP A 125 6.36 -13.68 -0.87
CA TRP A 125 6.00 -12.25 -0.88
C TRP A 125 4.60 -12.01 -1.44
N ILE A 126 4.13 -12.83 -2.39
CA ILE A 126 2.77 -12.76 -2.95
C ILE A 126 1.77 -13.11 -1.86
N VAL A 127 2.01 -14.19 -1.11
CA VAL A 127 1.15 -14.63 -0.01
C VAL A 127 1.10 -13.56 1.07
N TYR A 128 2.26 -13.06 1.50
CA TYR A 128 2.33 -11.98 2.49
C TYR A 128 1.50 -10.78 2.04
N THR A 129 1.66 -10.32 0.80
CA THR A 129 0.95 -9.14 0.28
C THR A 129 -0.56 -9.37 0.20
N LEU A 130 -1.00 -10.51 -0.35
CA LEU A 130 -2.43 -10.79 -0.49
C LEU A 130 -3.10 -10.94 0.87
N VAL A 131 -2.55 -11.81 1.74
CA VAL A 131 -3.13 -12.06 3.06
C VAL A 131 -3.13 -10.78 3.88
N ASP A 132 -2.09 -9.97 3.79
CA ASP A 132 -2.02 -8.70 4.49
C ASP A 132 -3.12 -7.72 4.08
N ILE A 133 -3.28 -7.47 2.78
CA ILE A 133 -4.31 -6.56 2.27
C ILE A 133 -5.71 -7.04 2.69
N PHE A 134 -6.01 -8.33 2.48
CA PHE A 134 -7.34 -8.87 2.78
C PHE A 134 -7.63 -8.91 4.27
N LEU A 135 -6.66 -9.35 5.09
CA LEU A 135 -6.85 -9.45 6.53
C LEU A 135 -6.95 -8.06 7.18
N SER A 136 -6.10 -7.12 6.78
CA SER A 136 -6.16 -5.74 7.29
C SER A 136 -7.47 -5.04 6.93
N LEU A 137 -7.98 -5.24 5.71
CA LEU A 137 -9.31 -4.77 5.32
C LEU A 137 -10.43 -5.46 6.08
N GLY A 138 -10.33 -6.78 6.29
CA GLY A 138 -11.31 -7.56 7.04
C GLY A 138 -11.41 -7.09 8.50
N ILE A 139 -10.27 -6.83 9.15
CA ILE A 139 -10.23 -6.27 10.51
C ILE A 139 -10.94 -4.92 10.55
N TRP A 140 -10.65 -4.03 9.59
CA TRP A 140 -11.31 -2.73 9.51
C TRP A 140 -12.84 -2.86 9.36
N GLU A 141 -13.30 -3.74 8.47
CA GLU A 141 -14.73 -3.96 8.24
C GLU A 141 -15.43 -4.49 9.50
N LEU A 142 -14.77 -5.42 10.20
CA LEU A 142 -15.28 -5.99 11.46
C LEU A 142 -15.39 -4.92 12.55
N VAL A 143 -14.34 -4.13 12.75
CA VAL A 143 -14.30 -3.03 13.74
C VAL A 143 -15.37 -1.97 13.44
N ASN A 144 -15.66 -1.69 12.17
CA ASN A 144 -16.66 -0.69 11.80
C ASN A 144 -18.12 -1.25 11.84
N ARG A 145 -18.32 -2.56 11.66
CA ARG A 145 -19.66 -3.17 11.65
C ARG A 145 -20.16 -3.56 13.03
N ILE A 146 -19.30 -4.09 13.89
CA ILE A 146 -19.69 -4.58 15.23
C ILE A 146 -20.42 -3.50 16.07
N PRO A 147 -19.91 -2.26 16.20
CA PRO A 147 -20.55 -1.24 17.03
C PRO A 147 -21.93 -0.82 16.51
N LYS A 148 -22.07 -0.74 15.18
CA LYS A 148 -23.34 -0.38 14.53
C LYS A 148 -24.41 -1.45 14.76
N PHE A 149 -24.00 -2.71 14.67
CA PHE A 149 -24.88 -3.85 14.95
C PHE A 149 -25.30 -3.90 16.43
N LEU A 150 -24.35 -3.70 17.35
CA LEU A 150 -24.62 -3.62 18.79
C LEU A 150 -25.59 -2.47 19.13
N MET A 151 -25.41 -1.28 18.57
CA MET A 151 -26.33 -0.15 18.77
C MET A 151 -27.73 -0.44 18.23
N ALA A 152 -27.84 -1.07 17.05
CA ALA A 152 -29.14 -1.45 16.48
C ALA A 152 -29.87 -2.48 17.37
N LEU A 153 -29.16 -3.49 17.88
CA LEU A 153 -29.71 -4.46 18.81
C LEU A 153 -30.15 -3.81 20.13
N ALA A 154 -29.34 -2.90 20.69
CA ALA A 154 -29.69 -2.17 21.90
C ALA A 154 -30.98 -1.35 21.72
N HIS A 155 -31.13 -0.65 20.59
CA HIS A 155 -32.33 0.12 20.28
C HIS A 155 -33.58 -0.77 20.17
N ILE A 156 -33.48 -1.93 19.51
CA ILE A 156 -34.59 -2.91 19.41
C ILE A 156 -34.94 -3.48 20.79
N ALA A 157 -33.94 -3.78 21.62
CA ALA A 157 -34.15 -4.28 22.98
C ALA A 157 -34.86 -3.23 23.87
N MET A 158 -34.49 -1.95 23.75
CA MET A 158 -35.14 -0.86 24.48
C MET A 158 -36.61 -0.67 24.06
N ILE A 159 -36.92 -0.72 22.75
CA ILE A 159 -38.32 -0.64 22.26
C ILE A 159 -39.18 -1.80 22.76
N LYS A 160 -38.60 -2.99 22.91
CA LYS A 160 -39.33 -4.17 23.41
C LYS A 160 -39.53 -4.13 24.93
N SER A 161 -38.70 -3.42 25.68
CA SER A 161 -38.81 -3.29 27.14
C SER A 161 -39.85 -2.25 27.58
N ASP A 162 -40.25 -1.34 26.70
CA ASP A 162 -41.23 -0.27 26.97
C ASP A 162 -42.67 -0.65 26.57
N LYS A 163 -42.88 -1.92 26.18
CA LYS A 163 -44.18 -2.53 25.88
C LYS A 163 -44.46 -3.67 26.85
#